data_AF-A0A268NU42-F1
#
_entry.id   AF-A0A268NU42-F1
#
_cell.length_a   1.000
_cell.length_b   1.000
_cell.length_c   1.000
_cell.angle_alpha   90.00
_cell.angle_beta   90.00
_cell.angle_gamma   90.00
#
_symmetry.space_group_name_H-M   'P 1'
#
loop_
_entity.id
_entity.type
_entity.pdbx_description
1 polymer ?
#
loop_
_entity_poly.entity_id
_entity_poly.type
_entity_poly.pdbx_seq_one_letter_code
_entity_poly.pdbx_strand_id
1 'polypeptide(L)'
;MKRVTQKRAIQSVIIFASFTVGVPALAESISDPPPVLEPSDPNGKRVLFDNSHGQTAGQSDWVIDGAFSDFADALVENGYYVKEHRSAEPLTSADLDGYDVFIIPEAQIPFKAIEQEAIASFAEEGGGVFFIADHYNADRNFNRLDSNEIMNGWRRGAYDDITKGMSNEEKEALEGVVSSDWLAEEFGVRFRYNAIDHTVADSIVSPEEAFGITENISALSIHAGSTLAIIDPNVAKGVAYLPDGLTPEANKWNNAVDQGVYHGGGMEEGPYAAIGKKGLGKAAFIGDSSPVEDATPKYRNEEHGGMKRTYDGFIDQDNGAFLVQVVDWLAEQESYTNFAEAGIPLDEPSPLLEMEQPEKTTEPQAEPWRQPQGDYRWYDRSTFAAGSFGSGQEAPLEVEYDLETPEALPLGGQTFSVTVELRHLAPNQTVNSLDMQVYLPGGRSISQIQGEDGSWPSSYGYHQIGPLTADATGTATKTVTMRLNPSVEADSAMIRLRNDRQNVVTQTVALTAASEKVTKLPTIQKSLKRKSVPVALAGS
;
A
#
# COMPACT_ATOMS: atom_id res chain seq x y z
N MET A 1 65.19 -47.96 -33.84
CA MET A 1 64.06 -48.57 -33.12
C MET A 1 64.21 -48.35 -31.61
N LYS A 2 63.58 -47.34 -31.03
CA LYS A 2 63.30 -47.26 -29.59
C LYS A 2 61.93 -46.60 -29.40
N ARG A 3 61.03 -47.33 -28.75
CA ARG A 3 59.62 -46.99 -28.49
C ARG A 3 59.55 -45.78 -27.56
N VAL A 4 58.68 -44.83 -27.90
CA VAL A 4 58.28 -43.72 -27.03
C VAL A 4 57.09 -44.17 -26.19
N THR A 5 57.22 -44.10 -24.88
CA THR A 5 56.18 -44.44 -23.91
C THR A 5 55.43 -43.16 -23.53
N GLN A 6 54.16 -43.05 -23.91
CA GLN A 6 53.27 -41.96 -23.49
C GLN A 6 52.82 -42.20 -22.03
N LYS A 7 53.20 -41.31 -21.11
CA LYS A 7 52.59 -41.22 -19.77
C LYS A 7 51.40 -40.26 -19.85
N ARG A 8 50.20 -40.73 -19.52
CA ARG A 8 49.02 -39.90 -19.28
C ARG A 8 49.17 -39.18 -17.94
N ALA A 9 49.11 -37.85 -17.95
CA ALA A 9 48.96 -37.04 -16.75
C ALA A 9 47.46 -36.86 -16.48
N ILE A 10 47.02 -37.18 -15.26
CA ILE A 10 45.66 -36.90 -14.77
C ILE A 10 45.70 -35.47 -14.24
N GLN A 11 44.98 -34.54 -14.89
CA GLN A 11 44.73 -33.21 -14.36
C GLN A 11 43.56 -33.29 -13.38
N SER A 12 43.83 -33.06 -12.10
CA SER A 12 42.81 -32.82 -11.08
C SER A 12 42.25 -31.41 -11.27
N VAL A 13 40.99 -31.31 -11.66
CA VAL A 13 40.23 -30.05 -11.65
C VAL A 13 39.79 -29.79 -10.22
N ILE A 14 40.37 -28.76 -9.59
CA ILE A 14 39.89 -28.22 -8.32
C ILE A 14 38.77 -27.25 -8.67
N ILE A 15 37.52 -27.64 -8.42
CA ILE A 15 36.36 -26.75 -8.51
C ILE A 15 36.34 -25.94 -7.22
N PHE A 16 36.70 -24.66 -7.30
CA PHE A 16 36.43 -23.71 -6.24
C PHE A 16 34.92 -23.43 -6.24
N ALA A 17 34.21 -23.98 -5.26
CA ALA A 17 32.85 -23.54 -4.95
C ALA A 17 32.96 -22.19 -4.24
N SER A 18 32.67 -21.10 -4.94
CA SER A 18 32.47 -19.80 -4.33
C SER A 18 31.19 -19.86 -3.49
N PHE A 19 31.35 -19.91 -2.17
CA PHE A 19 30.26 -19.61 -1.24
C PHE A 19 30.02 -18.10 -1.30
N THR A 20 28.99 -17.67 -2.02
CA THR A 20 28.40 -16.34 -1.83
C THR A 20 27.64 -16.38 -0.50
N VAL A 21 28.24 -15.82 0.55
CA VAL A 21 27.48 -15.44 1.75
C VAL A 21 26.55 -14.32 1.28
N GLY A 22 25.25 -14.60 1.21
CA GLY A 22 24.26 -13.56 0.94
C GLY A 22 24.35 -12.51 2.04
N VAL A 23 24.82 -11.31 1.69
CA VAL A 23 24.67 -10.15 2.55
C VAL A 23 23.17 -9.87 2.62
N PRO A 24 22.54 -9.82 3.80
CA PRO A 24 21.14 -9.44 3.89
C PRO A 24 20.98 -8.04 3.30
N ALA A 25 20.03 -7.86 2.38
CA ALA A 25 19.82 -6.56 1.76
C ALA A 25 19.16 -5.61 2.78
N LEU A 26 19.71 -4.40 2.92
CA LEU A 26 19.00 -3.28 3.54
C LEU A 26 17.77 -2.96 2.68
N ALA A 27 16.73 -2.39 3.29
CA ALA A 27 15.69 -1.74 2.51
C ALA A 27 16.29 -0.53 1.78
N GLU A 28 15.72 -0.20 0.62
CA GLU A 28 16.13 0.98 -0.14
C GLU A 28 15.91 2.28 0.65
N SER A 29 16.58 3.32 0.21
CA SER A 29 16.55 4.66 0.76
C SER A 29 16.54 5.71 -0.36
N ILE A 30 16.45 6.98 0.03
CA ILE A 30 16.60 8.12 -0.88
C ILE A 30 17.98 8.16 -1.56
N SER A 31 19.00 7.55 -0.95
CA SER A 31 20.35 7.50 -1.54
C SER A 31 20.49 6.43 -2.61
N ASP A 32 19.55 5.50 -2.70
CA ASP A 32 19.54 4.44 -3.71
C ASP A 32 18.93 4.96 -5.02
N PRO A 33 19.40 4.48 -6.18
CA PRO A 33 18.81 4.87 -7.46
C PRO A 33 17.30 4.62 -7.45
N PRO A 34 16.47 5.61 -7.82
CA PRO A 34 15.03 5.40 -7.88
C PRO A 34 14.67 4.39 -8.97
N PRO A 35 13.58 3.62 -8.80
CA PRO A 35 13.07 2.75 -9.84
C PRO A 35 12.72 3.54 -11.09
N VAL A 36 12.94 2.89 -12.23
CA VAL A 36 12.66 3.40 -13.57
C VAL A 36 12.03 2.24 -14.35
N LEU A 37 10.86 2.50 -14.93
CA LEU A 37 10.17 1.55 -15.80
C LEU A 37 10.16 2.12 -17.22
N GLU A 38 10.68 1.36 -18.16
CA GLU A 38 10.78 1.76 -19.57
C GLU A 38 9.79 0.96 -20.43
N PRO A 39 8.97 1.64 -21.25
CA PRO A 39 7.99 1.00 -22.11
C PRO A 39 8.67 0.33 -23.29
N SER A 40 8.12 -0.81 -23.71
CA SER A 40 8.61 -1.52 -24.90
C SER A 40 8.31 -0.78 -26.21
N ASP A 41 7.23 0.01 -26.24
CA ASP A 41 6.85 0.90 -27.35
C ASP A 41 6.60 2.32 -26.80
N PRO A 42 7.64 3.18 -26.73
CA PRO A 42 7.52 4.48 -26.09
C PRO A 42 6.60 5.46 -26.86
N ASN A 43 5.64 6.06 -26.16
CA ASN A 43 4.79 7.13 -26.68
C ASN A 43 5.48 8.51 -26.69
N GLY A 44 6.70 8.60 -26.12
CA GLY A 44 7.52 9.81 -26.06
C GLY A 44 7.24 10.70 -24.85
N LYS A 45 6.35 10.28 -23.95
CA LYS A 45 5.95 11.01 -22.74
C LYS A 45 6.56 10.41 -21.47
N ARG A 46 6.74 11.24 -20.46
CA ARG A 46 7.46 10.87 -19.23
C ARG A 46 6.65 11.27 -17.99
N VAL A 47 6.48 10.33 -17.07
CA VAL A 47 5.77 10.48 -15.81
C VAL A 47 6.74 10.36 -14.64
N LEU A 48 6.65 11.28 -13.69
CA LEU A 48 7.41 11.28 -12.45
C LEU A 48 6.47 11.08 -11.26
N PHE A 49 6.72 10.07 -10.43
CA PHE A 49 5.98 9.81 -9.19
C PHE A 49 6.76 10.33 -7.99
N ASP A 50 6.11 11.08 -7.11
CA ASP A 50 6.72 11.53 -5.88
C ASP A 50 6.95 10.39 -4.88
N ASN A 51 8.16 10.32 -4.31
CA ASN A 51 8.50 9.52 -3.13
C ASN A 51 9.44 10.29 -2.18
N SER A 52 9.42 11.64 -2.20
CA SER A 52 10.16 12.46 -1.22
C SER A 52 9.32 12.89 -0.02
N HIS A 53 8.00 12.73 -0.06
CA HIS A 53 7.06 13.24 0.94
C HIS A 53 6.39 12.14 1.77
N GLY A 54 7.07 11.02 2.00
CA GLY A 54 6.60 9.98 2.93
C GLY A 54 5.56 9.02 2.33
N GLN A 55 5.63 8.75 1.03
CA GLN A 55 4.78 7.76 0.34
C GLN A 55 4.94 6.32 0.86
N THR A 56 5.93 6.08 1.71
CA THR A 56 6.18 4.80 2.39
C THR A 56 5.86 4.82 3.89
N ALA A 57 5.24 5.88 4.39
CA ALA A 57 5.00 6.07 5.82
C ALA A 57 3.93 5.15 6.39
N GLY A 58 4.12 4.66 7.61
CA GLY A 58 3.12 3.85 8.28
C GLY A 58 2.63 2.65 7.44
N GLN A 59 1.37 2.69 6.98
CA GLN A 59 0.79 1.67 6.10
C GLN A 59 0.82 2.02 4.61
N SER A 60 1.16 3.25 4.21
CA SER A 60 1.30 3.62 2.80
C SER A 60 2.52 2.93 2.19
N ASP A 61 2.42 2.55 0.91
CA ASP A 61 3.56 2.04 0.15
C ASP A 61 3.46 2.39 -1.33
N TRP A 62 3.16 3.66 -1.59
CA TRP A 62 2.72 4.20 -2.88
C TRP A 62 3.88 4.44 -3.86
N VAL A 63 4.74 3.42 -3.99
CA VAL A 63 5.91 3.42 -4.88
C VAL A 63 5.62 2.60 -6.13
N ILE A 64 6.26 2.99 -7.24
CA ILE A 64 5.95 2.44 -8.58
C ILE A 64 6.35 0.97 -8.77
N ASP A 65 7.12 0.41 -7.84
CA ASP A 65 7.49 -1.01 -7.81
C ASP A 65 7.07 -1.68 -6.48
N GLY A 66 6.05 -1.12 -5.85
CA GLY A 66 5.37 -1.60 -4.65
C GLY A 66 3.88 -1.40 -4.82
N ALA A 67 3.17 -0.94 -3.78
CA ALA A 67 1.71 -0.95 -3.80
C ALA A 67 1.03 -0.05 -4.84
N PHE A 68 1.77 0.67 -5.70
CA PHE A 68 1.26 1.40 -6.87
C PHE A 68 1.77 0.80 -8.20
N SER A 69 2.27 -0.44 -8.18
CA SER A 69 2.92 -1.10 -9.31
C SER A 69 1.96 -1.41 -10.46
N ASP A 70 0.73 -1.82 -10.19
CA ASP A 70 -0.27 -2.07 -11.25
C ASP A 70 -0.59 -0.78 -12.02
N PHE A 71 -0.66 0.37 -11.32
CA PHE A 71 -0.83 1.67 -11.98
C PHE A 71 0.39 2.04 -12.81
N ALA A 72 1.59 1.88 -12.26
CA ALA A 72 2.82 2.16 -12.99
C ALA A 72 2.99 1.26 -14.23
N ASP A 73 2.70 -0.03 -14.10
CA ASP A 73 2.73 -1.00 -15.19
C ASP A 73 1.70 -0.64 -16.27
N ALA A 74 0.48 -0.24 -15.90
CA ALA A 74 -0.52 0.21 -16.86
C ALA A 74 -0.07 1.45 -17.65
N LEU A 75 0.65 2.40 -17.01
CA LEU A 75 1.26 3.53 -17.72
C LEU A 75 2.38 3.08 -18.67
N VAL A 76 3.21 2.13 -18.26
CA VAL A 76 4.28 1.56 -19.10
C VAL A 76 3.67 0.82 -20.30
N GLU A 77 2.58 0.08 -20.11
CA GLU A 77 1.81 -0.56 -21.18
C GLU A 77 1.24 0.46 -22.16
N ASN A 78 0.85 1.65 -21.66
CA ASN A 78 0.41 2.78 -22.48
C ASN A 78 1.56 3.62 -23.08
N GLY A 79 2.80 3.13 -22.97
CA GLY A 79 3.96 3.70 -23.64
C GLY A 79 4.68 4.80 -22.86
N TYR A 80 4.32 5.07 -21.60
CA TYR A 80 5.00 6.08 -20.79
C TYR A 80 6.32 5.57 -20.23
N TYR A 81 7.33 6.45 -20.23
CA TYR A 81 8.46 6.29 -19.32
C TYR A 81 8.02 6.68 -17.91
N VAL A 82 8.20 5.80 -16.93
CA VAL A 82 7.78 6.05 -15.54
C VAL A 82 9.01 6.02 -14.63
N LYS A 83 9.14 7.03 -13.77
CA LYS A 83 10.23 7.11 -12.79
C LYS A 83 9.73 7.65 -11.46
N GLU A 84 10.38 7.23 -10.39
CA GLU A 84 10.19 7.80 -9.06
C GLU A 84 11.16 8.98 -8.77
N HIS A 85 10.65 10.00 -8.10
CA HIS A 85 11.42 11.09 -7.51
C HIS A 85 11.76 10.75 -6.07
N ARG A 86 13.06 10.61 -5.78
CA ARG A 86 13.58 10.44 -4.41
C ARG A 86 14.52 11.59 -4.11
N SER A 87 14.23 12.33 -3.04
CA SER A 87 15.09 13.43 -2.58
C SER A 87 14.93 13.63 -1.07
N ALA A 88 16.01 14.12 -0.44
CA ALA A 88 15.98 14.67 0.92
C ALA A 88 15.99 16.20 0.91
N GLU A 89 16.32 16.79 -0.24
CA GLU A 89 16.22 18.22 -0.49
C GLU A 89 14.82 18.55 -1.03
N PRO A 90 14.32 19.78 -0.80
CA PRO A 90 13.02 20.20 -1.32
C PRO A 90 12.94 20.06 -2.84
N LEU A 91 11.78 19.64 -3.34
CA LEU A 91 11.46 19.55 -4.77
C LEU A 91 11.67 20.92 -5.46
N THR A 92 12.35 20.90 -6.61
CA THR A 92 12.59 22.09 -7.42
C THR A 92 12.05 21.92 -8.84
N SER A 93 11.86 23.03 -9.56
CA SER A 93 11.48 22.97 -10.99
C SER A 93 12.46 22.14 -11.83
N ALA A 94 13.75 22.16 -11.48
CA ALA A 94 14.78 21.38 -12.18
C ALA A 94 14.60 19.86 -12.02
N ASP A 95 13.94 19.41 -10.95
CA ASP A 95 13.60 18.00 -10.76
C ASP A 95 12.45 17.55 -11.67
N LEU A 96 11.56 18.50 -12.02
CA LEU A 96 10.40 18.31 -12.89
C LEU A 96 10.75 18.50 -14.38
N ASP A 97 11.90 19.09 -14.68
CA ASP A 97 12.35 19.35 -16.06
C ASP A 97 12.37 18.07 -16.92
N GLY A 98 11.67 18.15 -18.06
CA GLY A 98 11.62 17.08 -19.05
C GLY A 98 10.66 15.93 -18.68
N TYR A 99 9.78 16.12 -17.71
CA TYR A 99 8.60 15.28 -17.51
C TYR A 99 7.34 15.99 -18.02
N ASP A 100 6.36 15.20 -18.46
CA ASP A 100 5.06 15.70 -18.91
C ASP A 100 4.05 15.69 -17.76
N VAL A 101 4.15 14.69 -16.87
CA VAL A 101 3.23 14.52 -15.73
C VAL A 101 3.99 14.27 -14.44
N PHE A 102 3.60 14.95 -13.37
CA PHE A 102 4.04 14.72 -11.99
C PHE A 102 2.87 14.19 -11.16
N ILE A 103 3.04 13.01 -10.56
CA ILE A 103 2.02 12.35 -9.75
C ILE A 103 2.46 12.40 -8.28
N ILE A 104 1.56 12.80 -7.40
CA ILE A 104 1.77 12.97 -5.97
C ILE A 104 0.86 11.98 -5.24
N PRO A 105 1.36 10.78 -4.89
CA PRO A 105 0.62 9.82 -4.09
C PRO A 105 0.57 10.26 -2.63
N GLU A 106 -0.62 10.41 -2.08
CA GLU A 106 -0.98 10.61 -0.66
C GLU A 106 0.18 11.10 0.23
N ALA A 107 0.65 12.33 -0.02
CA ALA A 107 1.80 12.89 0.68
C ALA A 107 1.57 12.86 2.19
N GLN A 108 2.59 12.46 2.94
CA GLN A 108 2.57 12.32 4.41
C GLN A 108 3.52 13.32 5.08
N ILE A 109 4.27 14.10 4.31
CA ILE A 109 5.13 15.19 4.80
C ILE A 109 4.69 16.45 4.04
N PRO A 110 4.38 17.56 4.72
CA PRO A 110 3.92 18.77 4.06
C PRO A 110 4.96 19.39 3.14
N PHE A 111 4.48 19.93 2.03
CA PHE A 111 5.28 20.74 1.11
C PHE A 111 5.75 22.03 1.77
N LYS A 112 6.99 22.41 1.50
CA LYS A 112 7.48 23.76 1.75
C LYS A 112 6.91 24.71 0.71
N ALA A 113 6.89 26.01 1.05
CA ALA A 113 6.42 27.05 0.13
C ALA A 113 7.14 27.03 -1.23
N ILE A 114 8.44 26.69 -1.24
CA ILE A 114 9.22 26.59 -2.49
C ILE A 114 8.82 25.39 -3.36
N GLU A 115 8.32 24.31 -2.75
CA GLU A 115 7.87 23.10 -3.45
C GLU A 115 6.47 23.33 -4.03
N GLN A 116 5.61 23.98 -3.26
CA GLN A 116 4.32 24.51 -3.73
C GLN A 116 4.50 25.41 -4.96
N GLU A 117 5.47 26.34 -4.93
CA GLU A 117 5.81 27.20 -6.07
C GLU A 117 6.34 26.39 -7.28
N ALA A 118 7.18 25.39 -7.04
CA ALA A 118 7.71 24.53 -8.11
C ALA A 118 6.60 23.73 -8.80
N ILE A 119 5.67 23.14 -8.03
CA ILE A 119 4.53 22.37 -8.55
C ILE A 119 3.59 23.28 -9.34
N ALA A 120 3.25 24.45 -8.80
CA ALA A 120 2.38 25.41 -9.47
C ALA A 120 3.00 25.94 -10.77
N SER A 121 4.32 26.23 -10.77
CA SER A 121 5.05 26.68 -11.96
C SER A 121 5.10 25.60 -13.04
N PHE A 122 5.36 24.35 -12.65
CA PHE A 122 5.35 23.22 -13.58
C PHE A 122 4.00 23.08 -14.29
N ALA A 123 2.90 23.17 -13.55
CA ALA A 123 1.56 23.19 -14.15
C ALA A 123 1.35 24.44 -15.02
N GLU A 124 1.69 25.64 -14.54
CA GLU A 124 1.52 26.88 -15.30
C GLU A 124 2.21 26.86 -16.67
N GLU A 125 3.39 26.24 -16.74
CA GLU A 125 4.24 26.12 -17.93
C GLU A 125 3.81 25.00 -18.91
N GLY A 126 2.76 24.23 -18.58
CA GLY A 126 2.20 23.21 -19.47
C GLY A 126 2.27 21.78 -18.93
N GLY A 127 2.89 21.55 -17.77
CA GLY A 127 2.91 20.24 -17.11
C GLY A 127 1.54 19.79 -16.61
N GLY A 128 1.38 18.48 -16.43
CA GLY A 128 0.22 17.87 -15.77
C GLY A 128 0.55 17.44 -14.35
N VAL A 129 -0.27 17.80 -13.36
CA VAL A 129 -0.08 17.35 -11.97
C VAL A 129 -1.24 16.48 -11.50
N PHE A 130 -0.98 15.28 -10.98
CA PHE A 130 -2.02 14.42 -10.41
C PHE A 130 -1.86 14.33 -8.90
N PHE A 131 -2.82 14.89 -8.17
CA PHE A 131 -2.91 14.81 -6.72
C PHE A 131 -3.82 13.65 -6.30
N ILE A 132 -3.26 12.67 -5.60
CA ILE A 132 -4.00 11.54 -5.04
C ILE A 132 -3.98 11.72 -3.53
N ALA A 133 -5.05 12.24 -2.94
CA ALA A 133 -5.15 12.44 -1.49
C ALA A 133 -5.78 11.22 -0.81
N ASP A 134 -6.05 11.38 0.48
CA ASP A 134 -6.90 10.51 1.28
C ASP A 134 -7.68 11.40 2.27
N HIS A 135 -8.54 10.79 3.08
CA HIS A 135 -9.40 11.46 4.02
C HIS A 135 -8.67 12.07 5.23
N TYR A 136 -9.39 12.88 6.02
CA TYR A 136 -8.86 13.35 7.31
C TYR A 136 -8.73 12.18 8.30
N ASN A 137 -7.73 12.19 9.17
CA ASN A 137 -7.28 11.07 10.01
C ASN A 137 -6.64 9.91 9.23
N ALA A 138 -5.99 10.22 8.11
CA ALA A 138 -5.11 9.35 7.32
C ALA A 138 -3.61 9.62 7.55
N ASP A 139 -3.22 10.41 8.57
CA ASP A 139 -1.83 10.61 9.01
C ASP A 139 -1.18 9.27 9.37
N ARG A 140 -0.30 8.81 8.49
CA ARG A 140 0.39 7.52 8.58
C ARG A 140 1.68 7.59 9.38
N ASN A 141 2.23 8.79 9.67
CA ASN A 141 3.53 8.96 10.34
C ASN A 141 3.47 9.71 11.68
N PHE A 142 2.29 10.11 12.14
CA PHE A 142 2.05 10.83 13.39
C PHE A 142 2.59 12.26 13.41
N ASN A 143 2.73 12.91 12.25
CA ASN A 143 3.17 14.30 12.16
C ASN A 143 2.04 15.32 12.36
N ARG A 144 0.77 14.88 12.47
CA ARG A 144 -0.46 15.69 12.63
C ARG A 144 -0.94 16.38 11.34
N LEU A 145 -0.44 15.99 10.19
CA LEU A 145 -0.92 16.47 8.91
C LEU A 145 -1.38 15.30 8.05
N ASP A 146 -2.65 15.32 7.68
CA ASP A 146 -3.23 14.41 6.72
C ASP A 146 -2.87 14.82 5.28
N SER A 147 -2.98 13.90 4.32
CA SER A 147 -2.63 14.19 2.92
C SER A 147 -3.54 15.24 2.29
N ASN A 148 -4.83 15.27 2.62
CA ASN A 148 -5.74 16.33 2.18
C ASN A 148 -5.30 17.71 2.70
N GLU A 149 -4.85 17.82 3.95
CA GLU A 149 -4.30 19.04 4.56
C GLU A 149 -3.00 19.48 3.90
N ILE A 150 -2.10 18.52 3.66
CA ILE A 150 -0.82 18.75 2.98
C ILE A 150 -1.05 19.31 1.58
N MET A 151 -1.94 18.67 0.81
CA MET A 151 -2.24 19.10 -0.56
C MET A 151 -2.97 20.43 -0.59
N ASN A 152 -3.87 20.68 0.37
CA ASN A 152 -4.56 21.96 0.52
C ASN A 152 -3.62 23.10 0.91
N GLY A 153 -2.58 22.82 1.70
CA GLY A 153 -1.57 23.78 2.15
C GLY A 153 -1.76 24.30 3.58
N TRP A 154 -2.57 23.64 4.41
CA TRP A 154 -2.73 24.02 5.82
C TRP A 154 -3.21 22.86 6.69
N ARG A 155 -3.01 23.00 8.01
CA ARG A 155 -3.48 22.04 9.02
C ARG A 155 -4.77 22.52 9.71
N ARG A 156 -5.79 21.66 9.74
CA ARG A 156 -7.10 21.84 10.38
C ARG A 156 -6.91 22.14 11.88
N GLY A 157 -7.53 23.22 12.36
CA GLY A 157 -7.41 23.65 13.76
C GLY A 157 -6.09 24.33 14.13
N ALA A 158 -5.21 24.52 13.16
CA ALA A 158 -3.87 25.06 13.31
C ALA A 158 -3.48 26.02 12.17
N TYR A 159 -4.46 26.69 11.52
CA TYR A 159 -4.18 27.58 10.40
C TYR A 159 -3.18 28.70 10.74
N ASP A 160 -3.35 29.41 11.87
CA ASP A 160 -2.45 30.49 12.28
C ASP A 160 -1.03 30.03 12.67
N ASP A 161 -0.87 28.76 13.05
CA ASP A 161 0.40 28.15 13.44
C ASP A 161 0.35 26.66 13.14
N ILE A 162 0.80 26.28 11.94
CA ILE A 162 0.82 24.89 11.46
C ILE A 162 1.57 23.95 12.43
N THR A 163 2.50 24.51 13.22
CA THR A 163 3.33 23.77 14.18
C THR A 163 2.74 23.70 15.60
N LYS A 164 1.49 24.14 15.77
CA LYS A 164 0.80 24.15 17.06
C LYS A 164 0.81 22.75 17.70
N GLY A 165 1.35 22.68 18.91
CA GLY A 165 1.43 21.43 19.68
C GLY A 165 2.61 20.52 19.32
N MET A 166 3.54 20.97 18.48
CA MET A 166 4.74 20.24 18.11
C MET A 166 5.96 20.58 18.98
N SER A 167 6.89 19.64 19.08
CA SER A 167 8.23 19.78 19.67
C SER A 167 9.12 20.72 18.84
N ASN A 168 10.31 21.05 19.36
CA ASN A 168 11.24 21.94 18.63
C ASN A 168 11.83 21.22 17.41
N GLU A 169 12.09 19.93 17.52
CA GLU A 169 12.65 19.09 16.47
C GLU A 169 11.65 18.90 15.32
N GLU A 170 10.36 18.71 15.64
CA GLU A 170 9.28 18.71 14.64
C GLU A 170 9.16 20.06 13.93
N LYS A 171 9.30 21.17 14.68
CA LYS A 171 9.29 22.53 14.10
C LYS A 171 10.46 22.76 13.15
N GLU A 172 11.64 22.25 13.49
CA GLU A 172 12.82 22.31 12.62
C GLU A 172 12.61 21.48 11.34
N ALA A 173 12.01 20.30 11.46
CA ALA A 173 11.66 19.46 10.31
C ALA A 173 10.65 20.13 9.36
N LEU A 174 9.80 21.02 9.88
CA LEU A 174 8.81 21.80 9.11
C LEU A 174 9.31 23.19 8.69
N GLU A 175 10.62 23.48 8.79
CA GLU A 175 11.14 24.77 8.34
C GLU A 175 10.87 24.99 6.84
N GLY A 176 10.17 26.09 6.53
CA GLY A 176 9.75 26.46 5.18
C GLY A 176 8.32 26.07 4.82
N VAL A 177 7.64 25.32 5.68
CA VAL A 177 6.20 25.02 5.55
C VAL A 177 5.39 26.23 6.06
N VAL A 178 4.37 26.61 5.30
CA VAL A 178 3.48 27.74 5.61
C VAL A 178 2.03 27.30 5.49
N SER A 179 1.14 27.91 6.27
CA SER A 179 -0.30 27.77 6.07
C SER A 179 -0.77 28.72 4.97
N SER A 180 -1.51 28.21 4.01
CA SER A 180 -2.13 28.95 2.88
C SER A 180 -3.24 28.13 2.26
N ASP A 181 -4.24 28.75 1.62
CA ASP A 181 -5.28 28.05 0.85
C ASP A 181 -4.79 27.65 -0.55
N TRP A 182 -3.55 27.13 -0.62
CA TRP A 182 -2.74 27.03 -1.83
C TRP A 182 -3.42 26.29 -2.98
N LEU A 183 -4.01 25.11 -2.71
CA LEU A 183 -4.64 24.32 -3.78
C LEU A 183 -5.85 25.04 -4.41
N ALA A 184 -6.62 25.75 -3.58
CA ALA A 184 -7.76 26.52 -4.04
C ALA A 184 -7.32 27.75 -4.83
N GLU A 185 -6.26 28.44 -4.40
CA GLU A 185 -5.68 29.60 -5.08
C GLU A 185 -5.06 29.23 -6.44
N GLU A 186 -4.39 28.07 -6.53
CA GLU A 186 -3.66 27.66 -7.74
C GLU A 186 -4.53 26.88 -8.73
N PHE A 187 -5.46 26.05 -8.25
CA PHE A 187 -6.20 25.09 -9.08
C PHE A 187 -7.72 25.15 -8.93
N GLY A 188 -8.25 26.02 -8.05
CA GLY A 188 -9.69 26.21 -7.89
C GLY A 188 -10.42 25.03 -7.23
N VAL A 189 -9.70 24.13 -6.55
CA VAL A 189 -10.27 22.99 -5.82
C VAL A 189 -9.74 22.93 -4.39
N ARG A 190 -10.50 22.27 -3.51
CA ARG A 190 -10.08 21.95 -2.14
C ARG A 190 -10.44 20.52 -1.80
N PHE A 191 -9.52 19.74 -1.25
CA PHE A 191 -9.88 18.45 -0.64
C PHE A 191 -10.66 18.69 0.65
N ARG A 192 -11.77 17.99 0.85
CA ARG A 192 -12.55 18.09 2.09
C ARG A 192 -11.97 17.16 3.16
N TYR A 193 -12.40 17.36 4.40
CA TYR A 193 -12.03 16.49 5.53
C TYR A 193 -12.99 15.31 5.72
N ASN A 194 -14.01 15.17 4.88
CA ASN A 194 -14.96 14.09 4.98
C ASN A 194 -14.26 12.75 4.71
N ALA A 195 -14.90 11.67 5.18
CA ALA A 195 -14.40 10.32 5.03
C ALA A 195 -15.61 9.41 4.78
N ILE A 196 -15.84 9.11 3.51
CA ILE A 196 -17.02 8.43 3.01
C ILE A 196 -16.67 6.98 2.66
N ASP A 197 -17.53 6.07 3.05
CA ASP A 197 -17.40 4.63 2.87
C ASP A 197 -18.75 4.03 2.44
N HIS A 198 -18.75 2.75 2.10
CA HIS A 198 -19.94 1.94 1.84
C HIS A 198 -20.81 2.47 0.70
N THR A 199 -20.16 3.04 -0.32
CA THR A 199 -20.77 3.55 -1.56
C THR A 199 -19.79 3.34 -2.72
N VAL A 200 -20.13 3.85 -3.89
CA VAL A 200 -19.26 3.98 -5.06
C VAL A 200 -19.50 5.36 -5.68
N ALA A 201 -18.55 5.88 -6.46
CA ALA A 201 -18.79 7.04 -7.31
C ALA A 201 -19.37 6.56 -8.65
N ASP A 202 -20.68 6.62 -8.83
CA ASP A 202 -21.41 6.13 -10.01
C ASP A 202 -22.13 7.24 -10.79
N SER A 203 -22.02 8.49 -10.33
CA SER A 203 -22.47 9.67 -11.08
C SER A 203 -21.28 10.21 -11.87
N ILE A 204 -21.07 9.63 -13.06
CA ILE A 204 -19.93 9.92 -13.94
C ILE A 204 -20.32 10.98 -14.97
N VAL A 205 -19.49 12.04 -15.09
CA VAL A 205 -19.67 13.09 -16.10
C VAL A 205 -19.43 12.53 -17.48
N SER A 206 -20.18 13.00 -18.49
CA SER A 206 -20.04 12.47 -19.84
C SER A 206 -18.64 12.70 -20.42
N PRO A 207 -18.11 11.80 -21.27
CA PRO A 207 -16.77 11.95 -21.85
C PRO A 207 -16.58 13.25 -22.64
N GLU A 208 -17.63 13.79 -23.26
CA GLU A 208 -17.57 15.07 -23.98
C GLU A 208 -17.27 16.25 -23.04
N GLU A 209 -17.83 16.22 -21.83
CA GLU A 209 -17.64 17.27 -20.81
C GLU A 209 -16.43 17.03 -19.91
N ALA A 210 -15.90 15.80 -19.92
CA ALA A 210 -14.73 15.37 -19.15
C ALA A 210 -13.50 15.11 -20.04
N PHE A 211 -13.45 15.68 -21.24
CA PHE A 211 -12.27 15.61 -22.15
C PHE A 211 -11.80 14.18 -22.45
N GLY A 212 -12.74 13.23 -22.52
CA GLY A 212 -12.47 11.81 -22.78
C GLY A 212 -12.04 11.01 -21.54
N ILE A 213 -11.82 11.64 -20.38
CA ILE A 213 -11.32 10.97 -19.16
C ILE A 213 -12.28 9.88 -18.66
N THR A 214 -13.57 10.06 -18.90
CA THR A 214 -14.63 9.16 -18.40
C THR A 214 -15.12 8.19 -19.47
N GLU A 215 -14.34 7.97 -20.55
CA GLU A 215 -14.73 7.05 -21.61
C GLU A 215 -14.81 5.62 -21.09
N ASN A 216 -16.01 5.01 -21.21
CA ASN A 216 -16.36 3.70 -20.68
C ASN A 216 -16.22 3.55 -19.15
N ILE A 217 -16.23 4.65 -18.40
CA ILE A 217 -16.23 4.62 -16.93
C ILE A 217 -17.67 4.62 -16.43
N SER A 218 -18.01 3.63 -15.60
CA SER A 218 -19.33 3.47 -15.00
C SER A 218 -19.31 3.71 -13.50
N ALA A 219 -18.26 3.28 -12.81
CA ALA A 219 -18.10 3.53 -11.38
C ALA A 219 -16.63 3.54 -10.94
N LEU A 220 -16.35 4.28 -9.88
CA LEU A 220 -15.08 4.21 -9.14
C LEU A 220 -15.35 3.72 -7.72
N SER A 221 -14.49 2.85 -7.20
CA SER A 221 -14.61 2.43 -5.80
C SER A 221 -14.17 3.55 -4.86
N ILE A 222 -14.63 3.50 -3.61
CA ILE A 222 -14.25 4.45 -2.55
C ILE A 222 -14.14 3.69 -1.24
N HIS A 223 -13.05 3.91 -0.51
CA HIS A 223 -12.76 3.26 0.76
C HIS A 223 -12.26 4.28 1.77
N ALA A 224 -13.21 4.84 2.53
CA ALA A 224 -12.99 5.94 3.45
C ALA A 224 -12.59 7.28 2.80
N GLY A 225 -12.55 7.39 1.47
CA GLY A 225 -12.10 8.59 0.76
C GLY A 225 -12.82 9.90 1.08
N SER A 226 -12.13 11.00 0.78
CA SER A 226 -12.66 12.37 0.79
C SER A 226 -13.26 12.76 -0.56
N THR A 227 -14.16 13.73 -0.55
CA THR A 227 -14.54 14.48 -1.77
C THR A 227 -13.76 15.78 -1.86
N LEU A 228 -13.92 16.48 -2.99
CA LEU A 228 -13.41 17.81 -3.23
C LEU A 228 -14.54 18.84 -3.19
N ALA A 229 -14.18 20.10 -2.99
CA ALA A 229 -15.02 21.25 -3.26
C ALA A 229 -14.49 22.00 -4.49
N ILE A 230 -15.38 22.32 -5.42
CA ILE A 230 -15.09 23.26 -6.52
C ILE A 230 -15.18 24.68 -5.94
N ILE A 231 -14.06 25.41 -5.98
CA ILE A 231 -13.95 26.79 -5.49
C ILE A 231 -14.07 27.78 -6.64
N ASP A 232 -13.35 27.56 -7.74
CA ASP A 232 -13.45 28.35 -8.97
C ASP A 232 -13.80 27.47 -10.18
N PRO A 233 -15.07 27.44 -10.61
CA PRO A 233 -15.51 26.62 -11.73
C PRO A 233 -14.97 27.10 -13.09
N ASN A 234 -14.33 28.28 -13.18
CA ASN A 234 -13.66 28.66 -14.42
C ASN A 234 -12.43 27.77 -14.67
N VAL A 235 -11.75 27.33 -13.62
CA VAL A 235 -10.51 26.55 -13.74
C VAL A 235 -10.64 25.14 -13.20
N ALA A 236 -11.72 24.80 -12.47
CA ALA A 236 -11.95 23.48 -11.89
C ALA A 236 -13.28 22.86 -12.33
N LYS A 237 -13.31 21.53 -12.44
CA LYS A 237 -14.52 20.76 -12.80
C LYS A 237 -14.49 19.38 -12.17
N GLY A 238 -15.62 18.93 -11.64
CA GLY A 238 -15.79 17.53 -11.21
C GLY A 238 -16.01 16.59 -12.40
N VAL A 239 -15.50 15.36 -12.30
CA VAL A 239 -15.64 14.34 -13.35
C VAL A 239 -16.31 13.05 -12.84
N ALA A 240 -16.26 12.80 -11.54
CA ALA A 240 -16.98 11.70 -10.89
C ALA A 240 -17.55 12.17 -9.55
N TYR A 241 -18.80 11.83 -9.27
CA TYR A 241 -19.49 12.18 -8.03
C TYR A 241 -20.08 10.94 -7.38
N LEU A 242 -20.29 11.04 -6.07
CA LEU A 242 -21.02 10.04 -5.29
C LEU A 242 -22.53 10.17 -5.54
N PRO A 243 -23.32 9.10 -5.33
CA PRO A 243 -24.77 9.16 -5.50
C PRO A 243 -25.43 10.11 -4.49
N ASP A 244 -26.60 10.63 -4.83
CA ASP A 244 -27.43 11.41 -3.90
C ASP A 244 -27.97 10.53 -2.75
N GLY A 245 -28.32 11.18 -1.64
CA GLY A 245 -29.04 10.55 -0.53
C GLY A 245 -28.15 9.77 0.45
N LEU A 246 -26.85 10.01 0.44
CA LEU A 246 -25.93 9.49 1.45
C LEU A 246 -26.29 10.03 2.83
N THR A 247 -26.10 9.21 3.86
CA THR A 247 -26.29 9.65 5.25
C THR A 247 -25.09 9.30 6.12
N PRO A 248 -24.80 10.10 7.16
CA PRO A 248 -23.77 9.76 8.13
C PRO A 248 -23.93 8.37 8.76
N GLU A 249 -25.16 7.89 8.97
CA GLU A 249 -25.38 6.58 9.60
C GLU A 249 -25.01 5.40 8.70
N ALA A 250 -25.11 5.57 7.39
CA ALA A 250 -24.90 4.50 6.42
C ALA A 250 -23.53 4.59 5.73
N ASN A 251 -23.01 5.80 5.52
CA ASN A 251 -21.90 6.05 4.60
C ASN A 251 -20.70 6.75 5.25
N LYS A 252 -20.77 7.12 6.53
CA LYS A 252 -19.58 7.61 7.23
C LYS A 252 -18.60 6.46 7.46
N TRP A 253 -17.31 6.69 7.18
CA TRP A 253 -16.27 5.80 7.66
C TRP A 253 -16.22 5.78 9.19
N ASN A 254 -16.10 4.59 9.78
CA ASN A 254 -16.25 4.40 11.23
C ASN A 254 -15.30 5.24 12.09
N ASN A 255 -14.11 5.60 11.58
CA ASN A 255 -13.14 6.41 12.31
C ASN A 255 -13.13 7.89 11.86
N ALA A 256 -14.09 8.33 11.04
CA ALA A 256 -14.23 9.75 10.75
C ALA A 256 -14.53 10.52 12.04
N VAL A 257 -13.83 11.63 12.24
CA VAL A 257 -13.86 12.41 13.48
C VAL A 257 -15.05 13.37 13.57
N ASP A 258 -15.75 13.59 12.44
CA ASP A 258 -16.93 14.42 12.34
C ASP A 258 -18.09 13.64 11.68
N GLN A 259 -19.01 14.32 11.00
CA GLN A 259 -20.17 13.71 10.37
C GLN A 259 -19.85 12.80 9.17
N GLY A 260 -18.66 12.86 8.58
CA GLY A 260 -18.20 11.98 7.50
C GLY A 260 -18.89 12.16 6.14
N VAL A 261 -20.16 12.58 6.09
CA VAL A 261 -20.93 12.96 4.90
C VAL A 261 -21.47 14.37 5.15
N TYR A 262 -21.16 15.34 4.28
CA TYR A 262 -21.35 16.77 4.58
C TYR A 262 -22.64 17.35 4.01
N HIS A 263 -22.99 16.96 2.79
CA HIS A 263 -24.13 17.51 2.03
C HIS A 263 -25.07 16.42 1.50
N GLY A 264 -24.78 15.15 1.77
CA GLY A 264 -25.67 14.03 1.48
C GLY A 264 -25.42 13.38 0.12
N GLY A 265 -24.19 13.49 -0.40
CA GLY A 265 -23.81 12.97 -1.71
C GLY A 265 -24.12 13.91 -2.88
N GLY A 266 -24.03 13.39 -4.09
CA GLY A 266 -24.28 14.14 -5.32
C GLY A 266 -23.32 15.31 -5.55
N MET A 267 -23.76 16.27 -6.35
CA MET A 267 -22.98 17.46 -6.70
C MET A 267 -22.73 18.39 -5.51
N GLU A 268 -23.64 18.42 -4.53
CA GLU A 268 -23.52 19.27 -3.34
C GLU A 268 -22.44 18.75 -2.37
N GLU A 269 -22.24 17.43 -2.26
CA GLU A 269 -21.08 16.85 -1.55
C GLU A 269 -19.75 17.23 -2.23
N GLY A 270 -19.84 17.55 -3.52
CA GLY A 270 -18.71 17.84 -4.39
C GLY A 270 -18.12 16.57 -5.01
N PRO A 271 -17.25 16.72 -6.01
CA PRO A 271 -16.74 15.60 -6.77
C PRO A 271 -15.85 14.68 -5.93
N TYR A 272 -15.92 13.38 -6.21
CA TYR A 272 -14.93 12.41 -5.73
C TYR A 272 -13.61 12.53 -6.51
N ALA A 273 -13.71 12.80 -7.80
CA ALA A 273 -12.57 13.13 -8.65
C ALA A 273 -12.86 14.38 -9.49
N ALA A 274 -11.84 15.23 -9.63
CA ALA A 274 -11.92 16.51 -10.32
C ALA A 274 -10.70 16.77 -11.20
N ILE A 275 -10.83 17.75 -12.09
CA ILE A 275 -9.76 18.27 -12.93
C ILE A 275 -9.65 19.78 -12.79
N GLY A 276 -8.47 20.31 -13.06
CA GLY A 276 -8.12 21.72 -12.90
C GLY A 276 -7.23 22.24 -14.04
N LYS A 277 -7.21 23.56 -14.21
CA LYS A 277 -6.30 24.29 -15.08
C LYS A 277 -5.44 25.25 -14.28
N LYS A 278 -4.17 25.35 -14.67
CA LYS A 278 -3.24 26.39 -14.22
C LYS A 278 -2.42 26.81 -15.44
N GLY A 279 -2.59 28.04 -15.92
CA GLY A 279 -1.93 28.49 -17.14
C GLY A 279 -2.21 27.55 -18.32
N LEU A 280 -1.17 27.06 -18.98
CA LEU A 280 -1.32 26.12 -20.10
C LEU A 280 -1.48 24.67 -19.67
N GLY A 281 -0.98 24.31 -18.49
CA GLY A 281 -1.04 22.94 -18.00
C GLY A 281 -2.33 22.64 -17.25
N LYS A 282 -2.26 21.54 -16.49
CA LYS A 282 -3.44 20.84 -15.98
C LYS A 282 -3.16 20.22 -14.63
N ALA A 283 -4.23 19.99 -13.88
CA ALA A 283 -4.19 19.15 -12.70
C ALA A 283 -5.38 18.19 -12.65
N ALA A 284 -5.20 17.07 -11.96
CA ALA A 284 -6.25 16.13 -11.63
C ALA A 284 -6.19 15.79 -10.14
N PHE A 285 -7.33 15.38 -9.59
CA PHE A 285 -7.51 15.19 -8.16
C PHE A 285 -8.41 13.99 -7.89
N ILE A 286 -8.02 13.15 -6.94
CA ILE A 286 -8.88 12.11 -6.37
C ILE A 286 -8.65 12.06 -4.85
N GLY A 287 -9.74 12.00 -4.08
CA GLY A 287 -9.69 12.12 -2.62
C GLY A 287 -9.43 10.82 -1.87
N ASP A 288 -8.88 9.80 -2.53
CA ASP A 288 -8.68 8.45 -2.00
C ASP A 288 -7.53 7.76 -2.73
N SER A 289 -6.59 7.18 -1.98
CA SER A 289 -5.48 6.39 -2.51
C SER A 289 -5.85 4.92 -2.73
N SER A 290 -6.92 4.44 -2.08
CA SER A 290 -7.36 3.05 -2.14
C SER A 290 -7.69 2.56 -3.56
N PRO A 291 -8.33 3.36 -4.45
CA PRO A 291 -8.55 2.98 -5.85
C PRO A 291 -7.28 2.78 -6.67
N VAL A 292 -6.14 3.29 -6.21
CA VAL A 292 -4.87 3.28 -6.94
C VAL A 292 -3.99 2.11 -6.50
N GLU A 293 -4.13 1.67 -5.24
CA GLU A 293 -3.25 0.66 -4.68
C GLU A 293 -3.47 -0.75 -5.26
N ASP A 294 -2.43 -1.56 -5.13
CA ASP A 294 -2.41 -3.01 -5.31
C ASP A 294 -1.87 -3.73 -4.05
N ALA A 295 -2.03 -5.05 -3.97
CA ALA A 295 -1.60 -5.86 -2.83
C ALA A 295 -0.09 -6.22 -2.84
N THR A 296 0.80 -5.34 -3.32
CA THR A 296 2.25 -5.58 -3.41
C THR A 296 3.12 -4.65 -2.53
N PRO A 297 2.89 -4.58 -1.20
CA PRO A 297 3.75 -3.75 -0.36
C PRO A 297 5.20 -4.27 -0.39
N LYS A 298 6.13 -3.36 -0.72
CA LYS A 298 7.57 -3.56 -0.82
C LYS A 298 8.27 -3.34 0.53
N TYR A 299 7.88 -2.33 1.30
CA TYR A 299 8.58 -1.92 2.52
C TYR A 299 7.83 -2.28 3.80
N ARG A 300 8.55 -2.35 4.92
CA ARG A 300 7.96 -2.46 6.26
C ARG A 300 7.48 -1.13 6.79
N ASN A 301 6.55 -1.21 7.72
CA ASN A 301 6.12 -0.07 8.52
C ASN A 301 7.33 0.50 9.30
N GLU A 302 7.59 1.80 9.15
CA GLU A 302 8.74 2.51 9.72
C GLU A 302 8.72 2.65 11.25
N GLU A 303 7.55 2.60 11.88
CA GLU A 303 7.46 2.69 13.34
C GLU A 303 7.79 1.36 14.02
N HIS A 304 7.35 0.22 13.44
CA HIS A 304 7.40 -1.07 14.13
C HIS A 304 7.91 -2.27 13.30
N GLY A 305 8.32 -2.07 12.05
CA GLY A 305 8.93 -3.10 11.18
C GLY A 305 7.97 -4.19 10.71
N GLY A 306 6.66 -4.00 10.92
CA GLY A 306 5.65 -4.97 10.50
C GLY A 306 5.41 -4.92 8.99
N MET A 307 4.96 -6.04 8.42
CA MET A 307 4.43 -6.05 7.06
C MET A 307 3.29 -5.03 6.94
N LYS A 308 3.30 -4.26 5.86
CA LYS A 308 2.16 -3.42 5.47
C LYS A 308 1.08 -4.30 4.85
N ARG A 309 -0.15 -3.82 4.87
CA ARG A 309 -1.28 -4.45 4.20
C ARG A 309 -1.94 -3.43 3.29
N THR A 310 -1.79 -3.67 2.00
CA THR A 310 -2.45 -2.94 0.92
C THR A 310 -3.46 -3.87 0.24
N TYR A 311 -4.27 -3.33 -0.67
CA TYR A 311 -5.39 -4.03 -1.30
C TYR A 311 -5.39 -3.81 -2.81
N ASP A 312 -6.02 -4.71 -3.56
CA ASP A 312 -6.12 -4.64 -5.04
C ASP A 312 -7.24 -3.68 -5.47
N GLY A 313 -7.07 -2.38 -5.21
CA GLY A 313 -8.03 -1.35 -5.57
C GLY A 313 -7.96 -0.93 -7.04
N PHE A 314 -6.77 -0.99 -7.66
CA PHE A 314 -6.57 -0.63 -9.07
C PHE A 314 -7.47 -1.42 -10.04
N ILE A 315 -7.71 -2.70 -9.73
CA ILE A 315 -8.54 -3.61 -10.53
C ILE A 315 -10.01 -3.66 -10.09
N ASP A 316 -10.40 -2.90 -9.06
CA ASP A 316 -11.80 -2.78 -8.65
C ASP A 316 -12.53 -1.74 -9.50
N GLN A 317 -13.82 -1.99 -9.76
CA GLN A 317 -14.65 -1.19 -10.67
C GLN A 317 -13.92 -0.83 -11.97
N ASP A 318 -13.95 0.46 -12.37
CA ASP A 318 -13.25 0.99 -13.54
C ASP A 318 -12.01 1.83 -13.15
N ASN A 319 -11.48 1.65 -11.93
CA ASN A 319 -10.44 2.51 -11.35
C ASN A 319 -9.20 2.62 -12.23
N GLY A 320 -8.59 1.49 -12.62
CA GLY A 320 -7.38 1.51 -13.43
C GLY A 320 -7.57 2.16 -14.81
N ALA A 321 -8.74 1.95 -15.43
CA ALA A 321 -9.06 2.60 -16.71
C ALA A 321 -9.19 4.12 -16.55
N PHE A 322 -9.84 4.59 -15.48
CA PHE A 322 -9.97 6.01 -15.18
C PHE A 322 -8.61 6.65 -14.87
N LEU A 323 -7.78 6.03 -14.04
CA LEU A 323 -6.46 6.55 -13.65
C LEU A 323 -5.52 6.70 -14.85
N VAL A 324 -5.51 5.74 -15.77
CA VAL A 324 -4.72 5.84 -17.01
C VAL A 324 -5.27 6.95 -17.92
N GLN A 325 -6.60 7.05 -18.07
CA GLN A 325 -7.23 8.11 -18.87
C GLN A 325 -6.97 9.52 -18.31
N VAL A 326 -6.90 9.66 -16.98
CA VAL A 326 -6.46 10.91 -16.33
C VAL A 326 -5.04 11.28 -16.75
N VAL A 327 -4.10 10.32 -16.72
CA VAL A 327 -2.71 10.60 -17.12
C VAL A 327 -2.59 10.90 -18.60
N ASP A 328 -3.35 10.21 -19.45
CA ASP A 328 -3.43 10.51 -20.89
C ASP A 328 -3.91 11.93 -21.14
N TRP A 329 -4.97 12.35 -20.46
CA TRP A 329 -5.42 13.73 -20.54
C TRP A 329 -4.33 14.67 -20.02
N LEU A 330 -3.73 14.44 -18.85
CA LEU A 330 -2.70 15.31 -18.28
C LEU A 330 -1.47 15.49 -19.19
N ALA A 331 -1.05 14.45 -19.91
CA ALA A 331 0.14 14.47 -20.76
C ALA A 331 -0.04 15.21 -22.09
N GLU A 332 -1.30 15.39 -22.54
CA GLU A 332 -1.63 16.07 -23.78
C GLU A 332 -1.63 17.59 -23.62
N GLN A 333 -1.07 18.32 -24.58
CA GLN A 333 -0.99 19.77 -24.50
C GLN A 333 -2.25 20.45 -25.04
N GLU A 334 -2.73 21.48 -24.35
CA GLU A 334 -3.91 22.24 -24.71
C GLU A 334 -3.59 23.72 -24.95
N SER A 335 -4.44 24.41 -25.70
CA SER A 335 -4.24 25.82 -26.02
C SER A 335 -5.05 26.80 -25.15
N TYR A 336 -6.00 26.29 -24.38
CA TYR A 336 -6.86 27.10 -23.50
C TYR A 336 -6.34 27.10 -22.07
N THR A 337 -6.66 28.16 -21.35
CA THR A 337 -6.11 28.38 -19.99
C THR A 337 -7.14 28.17 -18.88
N ASN A 338 -8.41 28.02 -19.23
CA ASN A 338 -9.52 27.79 -18.32
C ASN A 338 -10.66 27.04 -19.05
N PHE A 339 -11.56 26.41 -18.31
CA PHE A 339 -12.65 25.63 -18.89
C PHE A 339 -13.74 26.47 -19.55
N ALA A 340 -13.84 27.77 -19.22
CA ALA A 340 -14.79 28.67 -19.90
C ALA A 340 -14.44 28.85 -21.38
N GLU A 341 -13.16 28.76 -21.74
CA GLU A 341 -12.67 28.78 -23.13
C GLU A 341 -12.90 27.47 -23.88
N ALA A 342 -13.05 26.35 -23.17
CA ALA A 342 -13.19 25.01 -23.75
C ALA A 342 -14.60 24.72 -24.30
N GLY A 343 -15.58 25.57 -24.00
CA GLY A 343 -16.94 25.44 -24.53
C GLY A 343 -17.78 24.31 -23.90
N ILE A 344 -17.35 23.79 -22.75
CA ILE A 344 -18.09 22.82 -21.94
C ILE A 344 -18.97 23.51 -20.89
N PRO A 345 -20.01 22.85 -20.34
CA PRO A 345 -20.71 23.35 -19.17
C PRO A 345 -19.78 23.45 -17.95
N LEU A 346 -19.75 24.62 -17.35
CA LEU A 346 -19.05 24.85 -16.08
C LEU A 346 -19.88 24.30 -14.93
N ASP A 347 -19.17 23.84 -13.89
CA ASP A 347 -19.80 23.49 -12.63
C ASP A 347 -20.20 24.76 -11.86
N GLU A 348 -20.93 24.57 -10.76
CA GLU A 348 -21.17 25.62 -9.77
C GLU A 348 -20.19 25.45 -8.60
N PRO A 349 -19.82 26.53 -7.88
CA PRO A 349 -19.05 26.40 -6.66
C PRO A 349 -19.76 25.49 -5.67
N SER A 350 -19.03 24.54 -5.09
CA SER A 350 -19.61 23.61 -4.12
C SER A 350 -20.04 24.35 -2.84
N PRO A 351 -21.13 23.94 -2.18
CA PRO A 351 -21.47 24.46 -0.87
C PRO A 351 -20.37 24.10 0.14
N LEU A 352 -20.07 25.01 1.06
CA LEU A 352 -19.08 24.80 2.12
C LEU A 352 -19.73 24.95 3.50
N LEU A 353 -19.36 24.06 4.41
CA LEU A 353 -19.59 24.19 5.83
C LEU A 353 -18.65 25.24 6.42
N GLU A 354 -19.04 25.84 7.54
CA GLU A 354 -18.19 26.82 8.23
C GLU A 354 -16.84 26.21 8.68
N MET A 355 -16.84 24.93 9.05
CA MET A 355 -15.64 24.22 9.50
C MET A 355 -14.63 23.92 8.37
N GLU A 356 -15.00 24.17 7.11
CA GLU A 356 -14.14 23.99 5.95
C GLU A 356 -13.39 25.29 5.58
N GLN A 357 -13.72 26.42 6.21
CA GLN A 357 -12.99 27.68 6.03
C GLN A 357 -11.67 27.61 6.82
N PRO A 358 -10.49 27.79 6.18
CA PRO A 358 -9.19 27.53 6.81
C PRO A 358 -9.03 28.18 8.20
N GLU A 359 -9.37 29.46 8.34
CA GLU A 359 -9.25 30.23 9.58
C GLU A 359 -10.24 29.80 10.68
N LYS A 360 -11.28 29.04 10.33
CA LYS A 360 -12.34 28.59 11.24
C LYS A 360 -12.29 27.10 11.52
N THR A 361 -11.36 26.39 10.91
CA THR A 361 -11.14 24.97 11.19
C THR A 361 -10.84 24.78 12.67
N THR A 362 -11.27 23.65 13.22
CA THR A 362 -10.96 23.21 14.58
C THR A 362 -10.36 21.82 14.53
N GLU A 363 -9.53 21.48 15.51
CA GLU A 363 -8.99 20.13 15.72
C GLU A 363 -10.07 19.34 16.51
N PRO A 364 -10.89 18.49 15.84
CA PRO A 364 -12.03 17.84 16.50
C PRO A 364 -11.60 16.69 17.43
N GLN A 365 -10.43 16.11 17.16
CA GLN A 365 -9.79 15.07 17.94
C GLN A 365 -8.31 15.42 18.11
N ALA A 366 -7.76 15.13 19.30
CA ALA A 366 -6.37 15.43 19.60
C ALA A 366 -5.40 14.70 18.65
N GLU A 367 -4.42 15.44 18.12
CA GLU A 367 -3.40 14.91 17.20
C GLU A 367 -1.96 14.93 17.77
N PRO A 368 -1.13 13.92 17.44
CA PRO A 368 -1.47 12.74 16.65
C PRO A 368 -2.47 11.86 17.40
N TRP A 369 -3.30 11.13 16.65
CA TRP A 369 -4.41 10.32 17.19
C TRP A 369 -3.96 9.24 18.20
N ARG A 370 -2.66 8.96 18.23
CA ARG A 370 -1.95 8.35 19.36
C ARG A 370 -0.49 8.81 19.38
N GLN A 371 0.19 8.56 20.49
CA GLN A 371 1.64 8.71 20.55
C GLN A 371 2.37 7.67 19.68
N PRO A 372 3.44 8.08 18.98
CA PRO A 372 4.44 7.17 18.41
C PRO A 372 4.93 6.10 19.40
N GLN A 373 5.21 4.90 18.90
CA GLN A 373 5.80 3.82 19.68
C GLN A 373 7.32 3.97 19.81
N GLY A 374 7.83 3.68 21.00
CA GLY A 374 9.27 3.64 21.23
C GLY A 374 9.95 4.99 21.00
N ASP A 375 10.99 4.98 20.18
CA ASP A 375 11.80 6.13 19.79
C ASP A 375 11.54 6.60 18.34
N TYR A 376 10.47 6.09 17.71
CA TYR A 376 10.09 6.47 16.35
C TYR A 376 9.87 7.99 16.22
N ARG A 377 10.49 8.58 15.21
CA ARG A 377 10.37 9.99 14.82
C ARG A 377 10.26 10.07 13.30
N TRP A 378 9.13 10.55 12.78
CA TRP A 378 8.88 10.67 11.33
C TRP A 378 9.94 11.49 10.57
N TYR A 379 10.57 12.45 11.25
CA TYR A 379 11.61 13.33 10.69
C TYR A 379 13.04 12.78 10.81
N ASP A 380 13.26 11.64 11.48
CA ASP A 380 14.59 11.07 11.71
C ASP A 380 14.62 9.59 11.32
N ARG A 381 15.08 9.33 10.10
CA ARG A 381 15.19 7.98 9.52
C ARG A 381 16.11 7.04 10.30
N SER A 382 17.00 7.55 11.16
CA SER A 382 17.81 6.68 12.02
C SER A 382 16.98 5.94 13.08
N THR A 383 15.76 6.42 13.35
CA THR A 383 14.78 5.80 14.25
C THR A 383 13.92 4.74 13.55
N PHE A 384 13.99 4.64 12.22
CA PHE A 384 13.09 3.79 11.46
C PHE A 384 13.40 2.31 11.65
N ALA A 385 12.34 1.52 11.83
CA ALA A 385 12.41 0.10 12.06
C ALA A 385 13.00 -0.67 10.87
N ALA A 386 13.61 -1.80 11.16
CA ALA A 386 14.24 -2.65 10.16
C ALA A 386 13.31 -3.02 8.98
N GLY A 387 13.84 -2.88 7.77
CA GLY A 387 13.15 -3.19 6.53
C GLY A 387 12.16 -2.13 6.04
N SER A 388 12.01 -0.99 6.72
CA SER A 388 11.29 0.15 6.17
C SER A 388 12.19 0.97 5.24
N PHE A 389 11.59 1.70 4.31
CA PHE A 389 12.32 2.60 3.42
C PHE A 389 13.12 3.63 4.22
N GLY A 390 14.40 3.79 3.90
CA GLY A 390 15.31 4.69 4.60
C GLY A 390 15.86 4.17 5.94
N SER A 391 15.47 2.97 6.40
CA SER A 391 16.06 2.38 7.60
C SER A 391 17.51 1.96 7.36
N GLY A 392 18.39 2.31 8.30
CA GLY A 392 19.76 1.78 8.33
C GLY A 392 19.87 0.34 8.85
N GLN A 393 18.75 -0.34 9.11
CA GLN A 393 18.70 -1.66 9.71
C GLN A 393 18.22 -2.71 8.70
N GLU A 394 18.92 -3.85 8.65
CA GLU A 394 18.57 -4.99 7.79
C GLU A 394 17.19 -5.55 8.15
N ALA A 395 16.36 -5.74 7.12
CA ALA A 395 15.05 -6.35 7.29
C ALA A 395 15.20 -7.74 7.94
N PRO A 396 14.43 -8.07 8.98
CA PRO A 396 14.45 -9.42 9.52
C PRO A 396 13.96 -10.40 8.45
N LEU A 397 14.72 -11.46 8.21
CA LEU A 397 14.28 -12.54 7.32
C LEU A 397 12.99 -13.16 7.90
N GLU A 398 11.90 -13.08 7.14
CA GLU A 398 10.64 -13.72 7.51
C GLU A 398 10.81 -15.23 7.49
N VAL A 399 10.13 -15.91 8.41
CA VAL A 399 10.07 -17.36 8.36
C VAL A 399 9.18 -17.76 7.20
N GLU A 400 9.73 -18.57 6.31
CA GLU A 400 8.95 -19.22 5.26
C GLU A 400 8.26 -20.45 5.85
N TYR A 401 6.96 -20.55 5.64
CA TYR A 401 6.13 -21.68 6.00
C TYR A 401 5.73 -22.41 4.72
N ASP A 402 6.14 -23.66 4.62
CA ASP A 402 5.76 -24.58 3.56
C ASP A 402 4.95 -25.74 4.10
N LEU A 403 3.93 -26.13 3.33
CA LEU A 403 3.15 -27.34 3.54
C LEU A 403 3.20 -28.20 2.29
N GLU A 404 3.64 -29.44 2.44
CA GLU A 404 3.44 -30.48 1.43
C GLU A 404 2.31 -31.40 1.89
N THR A 405 1.30 -31.55 1.03
CA THR A 405 0.12 -32.37 1.28
C THR A 405 -0.10 -33.31 0.10
N PRO A 406 -0.95 -34.35 0.22
CA PRO A 406 -1.56 -34.94 -0.97
C PRO A 406 -2.23 -33.85 -1.82
N GLU A 407 -2.20 -33.99 -3.15
CA GLU A 407 -2.86 -33.08 -4.10
C GLU A 407 -4.36 -32.93 -3.79
N ALA A 408 -5.00 -34.01 -3.32
CA ALA A 408 -6.30 -33.99 -2.69
C ALA A 408 -6.28 -34.81 -1.40
N LEU A 409 -6.86 -34.31 -0.30
CA LEU A 409 -6.85 -35.01 0.98
C LEU A 409 -7.84 -36.19 0.97
N PRO A 410 -7.45 -37.39 1.44
CA PRO A 410 -8.29 -38.57 1.36
C PRO A 410 -9.43 -38.56 2.40
N LEU A 411 -10.64 -38.90 1.93
CA LEU A 411 -11.88 -39.06 2.69
C LEU A 411 -11.98 -40.46 3.33
N GLY A 412 -13.06 -40.68 4.10
CA GLY A 412 -13.38 -41.99 4.68
C GLY A 412 -12.51 -42.37 5.89
N GLY A 413 -11.82 -41.41 6.51
CA GLY A 413 -10.97 -41.66 7.68
C GLY A 413 -9.60 -42.27 7.34
N GLN A 414 -9.23 -42.28 6.06
CA GLN A 414 -7.91 -42.70 5.60
C GLN A 414 -6.83 -41.75 6.13
N THR A 415 -5.67 -42.31 6.45
CA THR A 415 -4.52 -41.55 6.93
C THR A 415 -3.72 -40.99 5.77
N PHE A 416 -3.17 -39.80 5.95
CA PHE A 416 -2.25 -39.16 5.02
C PHE A 416 -1.19 -38.38 5.78
N SER A 417 -0.08 -38.06 5.10
CA SER A 417 1.01 -37.29 5.68
C SER A 417 0.95 -35.84 5.22
N VAL A 418 1.29 -34.92 6.13
CA VAL A 418 1.56 -33.51 5.82
C VAL A 418 2.96 -33.19 6.31
N THR A 419 3.81 -32.67 5.44
CA THR A 419 5.14 -32.19 5.80
C THR A 419 5.07 -30.67 5.99
N VAL A 420 5.50 -30.21 7.16
CA VAL A 420 5.68 -28.80 7.49
C VAL A 420 7.17 -28.50 7.40
N GLU A 421 7.54 -27.51 6.60
CA GLU A 421 8.91 -27.00 6.55
C GLU A 421 8.92 -25.50 6.89
N LEU A 422 9.84 -25.13 7.78
CA LEU A 422 10.14 -23.74 8.12
C LEU A 422 11.54 -23.39 7.62
N ARG A 423 11.71 -22.28 6.92
CA ARG A 423 13.04 -21.74 6.55
C ARG A 423 13.27 -20.37 7.17
N HIS A 424 14.52 -19.89 7.11
CA HIS A 424 14.98 -18.62 7.69
C HIS A 424 14.87 -18.53 9.23
N LEU A 425 14.90 -19.68 9.91
CA LEU A 425 15.06 -19.72 11.36
C LEU A 425 16.51 -19.43 11.75
N ALA A 426 16.73 -18.94 12.97
CA ALA A 426 18.09 -18.93 13.52
C ALA A 426 18.59 -20.38 13.66
N PRO A 427 19.88 -20.68 13.40
CA PRO A 427 20.41 -22.02 13.55
C PRO A 427 20.12 -22.62 14.93
N ASN A 428 19.62 -23.86 14.98
CA ASN A 428 19.17 -24.56 16.19
C ASN A 428 17.97 -23.93 16.93
N GLN A 429 17.29 -22.94 16.35
CA GLN A 429 16.07 -22.39 16.93
C GLN A 429 14.96 -23.45 16.93
N THR A 430 14.25 -23.57 18.06
CA THR A 430 13.12 -24.48 18.18
C THR A 430 11.80 -23.71 18.21
N VAL A 431 10.85 -24.11 17.37
CA VAL A 431 9.46 -23.62 17.35
C VAL A 431 8.56 -24.72 17.90
N ASN A 432 7.83 -24.46 18.98
CA ASN A 432 7.01 -25.44 19.70
C ASN A 432 5.53 -25.06 19.79
N SER A 433 5.14 -23.96 19.15
CA SER A 433 3.82 -23.34 19.23
C SER A 433 2.95 -23.61 18.00
N LEU A 434 3.33 -24.58 17.17
CA LEU A 434 2.67 -24.88 15.91
C LEU A 434 1.49 -25.84 16.12
N ASP A 435 0.32 -25.46 15.61
CA ASP A 435 -0.86 -26.33 15.53
C ASP A 435 -1.52 -26.25 14.15
N MET A 436 -2.23 -27.31 13.77
CA MET A 436 -2.81 -27.42 12.44
C MET A 436 -4.20 -28.05 12.47
N GLN A 437 -5.05 -27.64 11.53
CA GLN A 437 -6.31 -28.30 11.25
C GLN A 437 -6.69 -28.28 9.75
N VAL A 438 -7.69 -29.09 9.40
CA VAL A 438 -8.50 -28.99 8.20
C VAL A 438 -9.95 -28.69 8.61
N TYR A 439 -10.59 -27.73 7.96
CA TYR A 439 -11.97 -27.31 8.27
C TYR A 439 -12.76 -27.00 6.99
N LEU A 440 -14.08 -27.19 7.04
CA LEU A 440 -14.98 -26.90 5.93
C LEU A 440 -15.37 -25.41 5.88
N PRO A 441 -15.89 -24.92 4.74
CA PRO A 441 -16.60 -23.64 4.71
C PRO A 441 -17.63 -23.54 5.84
N GLY A 442 -17.67 -22.40 6.53
CA GLY A 442 -18.47 -22.24 7.76
C GLY A 442 -17.76 -22.66 9.06
N GLY A 443 -16.50 -23.11 9.00
CA GLY A 443 -15.63 -23.23 10.18
C GLY A 443 -15.67 -24.58 10.90
N ARG A 444 -16.40 -25.58 10.39
CA ARG A 444 -16.45 -26.92 11.00
C ARG A 444 -15.12 -27.65 10.81
N SER A 445 -14.36 -27.86 11.89
CA SER A 445 -13.13 -28.66 11.87
C SER A 445 -13.40 -30.14 11.61
N ILE A 446 -12.55 -30.76 10.79
CA ILE A 446 -12.74 -32.13 10.32
C ILE A 446 -11.47 -33.00 10.42
N SER A 447 -10.34 -32.47 10.86
CA SER A 447 -9.08 -33.23 10.96
C SER A 447 -8.71 -33.66 12.37
N GLN A 448 -7.90 -34.71 12.43
CA GLN A 448 -7.12 -35.11 13.60
C GLN A 448 -5.65 -35.26 13.20
N ILE A 449 -4.74 -35.09 14.16
CA ILE A 449 -3.32 -35.39 14.01
C ILE A 449 -2.98 -36.54 14.96
N GLN A 450 -2.28 -37.55 14.48
CA GLN A 450 -1.87 -38.68 15.28
C GLN A 450 -0.79 -38.26 16.29
N GLY A 451 -0.94 -38.66 17.55
CA GLY A 451 0.08 -38.47 18.57
C GLY A 451 1.33 -39.33 18.32
N GLU A 452 2.45 -38.97 18.95
CA GLU A 452 3.71 -39.74 18.83
C GLU A 452 3.59 -41.18 19.37
N ASP A 453 2.64 -41.42 20.27
CA ASP A 453 2.29 -42.75 20.78
C ASP A 453 1.37 -43.55 19.84
N GLY A 454 1.03 -42.99 18.68
CA GLY A 454 0.13 -43.57 17.68
C GLY A 454 -1.35 -43.36 17.98
N SER A 455 -1.70 -42.72 19.10
CA SER A 455 -3.10 -42.47 19.47
C SER A 455 -3.73 -41.37 18.61
N TRP A 456 -5.07 -41.40 18.52
CA TRP A 456 -5.84 -40.34 17.87
C TRP A 456 -6.64 -39.57 18.91
N PRO A 457 -6.65 -38.22 18.85
CA PRO A 457 -7.54 -37.41 19.67
C PRO A 457 -9.01 -37.81 19.51
N SER A 458 -9.87 -37.47 20.47
CA SER A 458 -11.32 -37.70 20.36
C SER A 458 -12.05 -36.59 19.60
N SER A 459 -11.48 -35.38 19.54
CA SER A 459 -12.05 -34.22 18.88
C SER A 459 -11.42 -33.95 17.50
N TYR A 460 -12.16 -33.25 16.65
CA TYR A 460 -11.66 -32.63 15.43
C TYR A 460 -11.32 -31.17 15.73
N GLY A 461 -10.24 -30.65 15.16
CA GLY A 461 -9.79 -29.29 15.47
C GLY A 461 -8.31 -29.09 15.24
N TYR A 462 -7.80 -28.01 15.84
CA TYR A 462 -6.37 -27.75 15.94
C TYR A 462 -5.71 -28.74 16.87
N HIS A 463 -4.67 -29.41 16.37
CA HIS A 463 -3.81 -30.27 17.15
C HIS A 463 -2.36 -29.83 16.99
N GLN A 464 -1.58 -29.94 18.06
CA GLN A 464 -0.16 -29.57 18.05
C GLN A 464 0.64 -30.50 17.13
N ILE A 465 1.57 -29.95 16.36
CA ILE A 465 2.46 -30.76 15.48
C ILE A 465 3.76 -31.19 16.19
N GLY A 466 3.99 -30.68 17.40
CA GLY A 466 5.21 -30.91 18.18
C GLY A 466 6.32 -29.89 17.87
N PRO A 467 7.48 -30.00 18.55
CA PRO A 467 8.60 -29.09 18.33
C PRO A 467 9.28 -29.34 16.98
N LEU A 468 9.65 -28.25 16.31
CA LEU A 468 10.48 -28.21 15.11
C LEU A 468 11.77 -27.46 15.44
N THR A 469 12.93 -28.10 15.28
CA THR A 469 14.24 -27.48 15.51
C THR A 469 14.96 -27.29 14.20
N ALA A 470 15.41 -26.07 13.95
CA ALA A 470 16.17 -25.71 12.76
C ALA A 470 17.56 -26.35 12.74
N ASP A 471 18.00 -26.76 11.56
CA ASP A 471 19.36 -27.19 11.30
C ASP A 471 20.33 -25.99 11.23
N ALA A 472 21.58 -26.26 10.84
CA ALA A 472 22.61 -25.23 10.71
C ALA A 472 22.33 -24.19 9.61
N THR A 473 21.42 -24.49 8.67
CA THR A 473 21.00 -23.59 7.59
C THR A 473 19.77 -22.77 7.94
N GLY A 474 19.17 -22.99 9.12
CA GLY A 474 17.93 -22.32 9.51
C GLY A 474 16.68 -23.01 8.97
N THR A 475 16.77 -24.28 8.54
CA THR A 475 15.65 -25.07 8.02
C THR A 475 15.16 -26.06 9.06
N ALA A 476 13.86 -26.14 9.32
CA ALA A 476 13.25 -27.12 10.21
C ALA A 476 12.09 -27.84 9.51
N THR A 477 12.10 -29.18 9.50
CA THR A 477 11.08 -29.98 8.81
C THR A 477 10.45 -31.01 9.76
N LYS A 478 9.13 -31.18 9.70
CA LYS A 478 8.39 -32.22 10.45
C LYS A 478 7.24 -32.75 9.60
N THR A 479 7.16 -34.07 9.49
CA THR A 479 6.01 -34.75 8.90
C THR A 479 5.06 -35.22 10.00
N VAL A 480 3.77 -34.93 9.85
CA VAL A 480 2.70 -35.40 10.73
C VAL A 480 1.74 -36.30 9.98
N THR A 481 1.19 -37.29 10.67
CA THR A 481 0.12 -38.16 10.15
C THR A 481 -1.23 -37.58 10.54
N MET A 482 -2.08 -37.35 9.55
CA MET A 482 -3.41 -36.79 9.70
C MET A 482 -4.48 -37.75 9.19
N ARG A 483 -5.72 -37.55 9.64
CA ARG A 483 -6.92 -38.16 9.03
C ARG A 483 -8.10 -37.20 9.12
N LEU A 484 -9.05 -37.35 8.20
CA LEU A 484 -10.31 -36.60 8.23
C LEU A 484 -11.42 -37.39 8.95
N ASN A 485 -12.45 -36.69 9.40
CA ASN A 485 -13.66 -37.31 9.92
C ASN A 485 -14.26 -38.23 8.84
N PRO A 486 -14.46 -39.54 9.12
CA PRO A 486 -14.93 -40.50 8.14
C PRO A 486 -16.34 -40.21 7.60
N SER A 487 -17.12 -39.38 8.29
CA SER A 487 -18.48 -38.99 7.86
C SER A 487 -18.52 -37.73 6.99
N VAL A 488 -17.38 -37.18 6.56
CA VAL A 488 -17.35 -35.97 5.74
C VAL A 488 -17.63 -36.32 4.28
N GLU A 489 -18.61 -35.62 3.73
CA GLU A 489 -18.93 -35.60 2.30
C GLU A 489 -18.80 -34.14 1.84
N ALA A 490 -17.69 -33.83 1.17
CA ALA A 490 -17.40 -32.51 0.62
C ALA A 490 -16.28 -32.67 -0.42
N ASP A 491 -16.24 -31.77 -1.40
CA ASP A 491 -15.23 -31.79 -2.48
C ASP A 491 -14.01 -30.91 -2.17
N SER A 492 -14.12 -30.01 -1.20
CA SER A 492 -13.04 -29.10 -0.78
C SER A 492 -13.10 -28.76 0.71
N ALA A 493 -11.96 -28.34 1.24
CA ALA A 493 -11.80 -27.81 2.58
C ALA A 493 -10.65 -26.78 2.63
N MET A 494 -10.44 -26.20 3.81
CA MET A 494 -9.31 -25.33 4.11
C MET A 494 -8.34 -26.07 5.03
N ILE A 495 -7.07 -26.19 4.65
CA ILE A 495 -5.98 -26.57 5.56
C ILE A 495 -5.38 -25.31 6.16
N ARG A 496 -5.08 -25.34 7.46
CA ARG A 496 -4.54 -24.19 8.17
C ARG A 496 -3.49 -24.59 9.20
N LEU A 497 -2.32 -23.97 9.07
CA LEU A 497 -1.25 -24.00 10.07
C LEU A 497 -1.29 -22.69 10.87
N ARG A 498 -1.08 -22.78 12.18
CA ARG A 498 -0.92 -21.63 13.07
C ARG A 498 0.38 -21.72 13.83
N ASN A 499 0.87 -20.55 14.23
CA ASN A 499 1.96 -20.40 15.18
C ASN A 499 1.50 -19.51 16.33
N ASP A 500 1.55 -20.00 17.58
CA ASP A 500 1.03 -19.31 18.78
C ASP A 500 -0.42 -18.82 18.57
N ARG A 501 -1.25 -19.69 17.98
CA ARG A 501 -2.68 -19.47 17.63
C ARG A 501 -2.94 -18.41 16.56
N GLN A 502 -1.91 -17.87 15.92
CA GLN A 502 -2.04 -16.97 14.76
C GLN A 502 -1.95 -17.76 13.46
N ASN A 503 -2.84 -17.47 12.51
CA ASN A 503 -2.86 -18.15 11.22
C ASN A 503 -1.60 -17.80 10.42
N VAL A 504 -0.78 -18.81 10.11
CA VAL A 504 0.41 -18.62 9.27
C VAL A 504 0.15 -19.08 7.85
N VAL A 505 -0.46 -20.25 7.64
CA VAL A 505 -0.89 -20.75 6.33
C VAL A 505 -2.39 -21.01 6.36
N THR A 506 -3.13 -20.62 5.32
CA THR A 506 -4.50 -21.06 5.06
C THR A 506 -4.66 -21.24 3.57
N GLN A 507 -4.98 -22.46 3.13
CA GLN A 507 -5.08 -22.79 1.72
C GLN A 507 -6.28 -23.70 1.46
N THR A 508 -6.90 -23.52 0.30
CA THR A 508 -7.95 -24.43 -0.18
C THR A 508 -7.32 -25.72 -0.66
N VAL A 509 -7.90 -26.86 -0.28
CA VAL A 509 -7.46 -28.19 -0.68
C VAL A 509 -8.66 -28.99 -1.19
N ALA A 510 -8.45 -29.77 -2.25
CA ALA A 510 -9.45 -30.71 -2.73
C ALA A 510 -9.57 -31.92 -1.79
N LEU A 511 -10.75 -32.55 -1.76
CA LEU A 511 -11.03 -33.78 -1.02
C LEU A 511 -11.43 -34.89 -1.98
N THR A 512 -10.95 -36.11 -1.77
CA THR A 512 -11.24 -37.24 -2.66
C THR A 512 -11.25 -38.57 -1.93
N ALA A 513 -11.75 -39.64 -2.55
CA ALA A 513 -11.73 -40.97 -1.98
C ALA A 513 -10.30 -41.57 -1.88
N ALA A 514 -9.38 -41.20 -2.75
CA ALA A 514 -7.97 -41.62 -2.69
C ALA A 514 -7.07 -40.64 -3.45
N SER A 515 -5.89 -40.34 -2.91
CA SER A 515 -4.86 -39.53 -3.56
C SER A 515 -3.47 -40.02 -3.12
N GLU A 516 -2.59 -40.28 -4.07
CA GLU A 516 -1.21 -40.71 -3.81
C GLU A 516 -0.17 -39.66 -4.23
N LYS A 517 -0.57 -38.69 -5.07
CA LYS A 517 0.32 -37.61 -5.52
C LYS A 517 0.43 -36.55 -4.42
N VAL A 518 1.66 -36.12 -4.14
CA VAL A 518 1.98 -35.04 -3.19
C VAL A 518 2.20 -33.75 -3.97
N THR A 519 1.74 -32.64 -3.41
CA THR A 519 1.96 -31.28 -3.94
C THR A 519 2.45 -30.36 -2.83
N LYS A 520 3.28 -29.39 -3.20
CA LYS A 520 3.69 -28.30 -2.32
C LYS A 520 2.68 -27.17 -2.48
N LEU A 521 2.12 -26.71 -1.37
CA LEU A 521 1.25 -25.53 -1.35
C LEU A 521 2.10 -24.25 -1.49
N PRO A 522 1.52 -23.10 -1.89
CA PRO A 522 2.26 -21.85 -1.98
C PRO A 522 3.01 -21.52 -0.68
N THR A 523 4.29 -21.17 -0.82
CA THR A 523 5.14 -20.73 0.29
C THR A 523 4.61 -19.44 0.89
N ILE A 524 4.49 -19.37 2.23
CA ILE A 524 4.04 -18.16 2.93
C ILE A 524 5.17 -17.61 3.80
N GLN A 525 5.49 -16.32 3.68
CA GLN A 525 6.47 -15.64 4.54
C GLN A 525 5.77 -14.89 5.68
N LYS A 526 6.08 -15.23 6.93
CA LYS A 526 5.54 -14.57 8.14
C LYS A 526 6.53 -14.53 9.30
N SER A 527 6.43 -13.48 10.11
CA SER A 527 7.33 -13.29 11.24
C SER A 527 7.03 -14.30 12.34
N LEU A 528 8.08 -14.77 13.01
CA LEU A 528 7.91 -15.47 14.28
C LEU A 528 7.61 -14.43 15.35
N LYS A 529 6.35 -14.31 15.76
CA LYS A 529 6.06 -13.57 16.99
C LYS A 529 6.68 -14.32 18.18
N ARG A 530 7.79 -13.79 18.71
CA ARG A 530 8.21 -14.10 20.08
C ARG A 530 7.19 -13.43 20.98
N LYS A 531 6.57 -14.17 21.91
CA LYS A 531 5.99 -13.52 23.09
C LYS A 531 7.12 -12.69 23.69
N SER A 532 6.88 -11.39 23.82
CA SER A 532 7.70 -10.51 24.63
C SER A 532 7.71 -11.06 26.05
N VAL A 533 8.66 -11.93 26.36
CA VAL A 533 8.99 -12.24 27.74
C VAL A 533 9.64 -10.97 28.25
N PRO A 534 9.10 -10.30 29.29
CA PRO A 534 9.79 -9.19 29.91
C PRO A 534 11.17 -9.70 30.28
N VAL A 535 12.22 -9.04 29.78
CA VAL A 535 13.57 -9.28 30.30
C VAL A 535 13.48 -8.91 31.77
N ALA A 536 13.41 -9.92 32.64
CA ALA A 536 13.71 -9.73 34.04
C ALA A 536 15.13 -9.15 34.06
N LEU A 537 15.23 -7.89 34.45
CA LEU A 537 16.48 -7.23 34.77
C LEU A 537 17.20 -8.11 35.78
N ALA A 538 18.16 -8.91 35.30
CA ALA A 538 19.15 -9.53 36.15
C ALA A 538 20.07 -8.40 36.62
N GLY A 539 19.89 -7.94 37.87
CA GLY A 539 20.69 -6.84 38.40
C GLY A 539 20.32 -6.36 39.80
N SER A 540 20.37 -7.25 40.80
CA SER A 540 21.02 -7.01 42.10
C SER A 540 21.15 -8.32 42.88
#